data_AF-A0A925C7S9-F1
#
_entry.id   AF-A0A925C7S9-F1
#
_cell.length_a   1.000
_cell.length_b   1.000
_cell.length_c   1.000
_cell.angle_alpha   90.00
_cell.angle_beta   90.00
_cell.angle_gamma   90.00
#
_symmetry.space_group_name_H-M   'P 1'
#
loop_
_entity.id
_entity.type
_entity.pdbx_description
1 polymer ?
#
loop_
_entity_poly.entity_id
_entity_poly.type
_entity_poly.pdbx_seq_one_letter_code
_entity_poly.pdbx_strand_id
1 'polypeptide(L)'
;MREDAKRYRAGPGKSSGPKKKKAVNLTIDAELLAEARAAGTNLSNVLETALKEQLKQQRWQKWREDNSAAIEASNAQLERDGPWFQPDWLRK
;
A
#
# COMPACT_ATOMS: atom_id res chain seq x y z
N MET A 1 -9.06 -35.42 -8.15
CA MET A 1 -9.47 -34.01 -8.38
C MET A 1 -9.00 -33.18 -7.20
N ARG A 2 -7.85 -32.51 -7.31
CA ARG A 2 -7.36 -31.50 -6.37
C ARG A 2 -6.66 -30.44 -7.21
N GLU A 3 -7.41 -29.46 -7.67
CA GLU A 3 -6.91 -28.41 -8.58
C GLU A 3 -7.34 -27.04 -8.07
N ASP A 4 -7.20 -26.82 -6.76
CA ASP A 4 -7.50 -25.55 -6.10
C ASP A 4 -6.21 -24.84 -5.67
N ALA A 5 -5.20 -24.83 -6.56
CA ALA A 5 -4.02 -24.00 -6.38
C ALA A 5 -4.43 -22.53 -6.52
N LYS A 6 -4.82 -21.92 -5.39
CA LYS A 6 -5.07 -20.48 -5.24
C LYS A 6 -3.98 -19.70 -5.97
N ARG A 7 -4.36 -19.13 -7.11
CA ARG A 7 -3.58 -18.20 -7.92
C ARG A 7 -3.08 -17.10 -6.99
N TYR A 8 -1.79 -17.12 -6.67
CA TYR A 8 -1.13 -16.02 -5.98
C TYR A 8 -1.30 -14.78 -6.87
N ARG A 9 -2.23 -13.89 -6.50
CA ARG A 9 -2.48 -12.67 -7.25
C ARG A 9 -1.23 -11.81 -7.03
N ALA A 10 -0.31 -11.89 -7.98
CA ALA A 10 0.93 -11.13 -7.95
C ALA A 10 0.61 -9.69 -7.55
N GLY A 11 1.20 -9.23 -6.44
CA GLY A 11 1.10 -7.84 -6.01
C GLY A 11 1.54 -6.93 -7.16
N PRO A 12 1.05 -5.68 -7.22
CA PRO A 12 1.23 -4.82 -8.38
C PRO A 12 2.72 -4.71 -8.72
N GLY A 13 3.10 -5.34 -9.85
CA GLY A 13 4.47 -5.35 -10.34
C GLY A 13 4.98 -3.91 -10.50
N LYS A 14 6.14 -3.61 -9.94
CA LYS A 14 6.80 -2.32 -10.14
C LYS A 14 7.21 -2.24 -11.62
N SER A 15 6.53 -1.43 -12.41
CA SER A 15 6.97 -1.12 -13.77
C SER A 15 8.26 -0.30 -13.71
N SER A 16 9.32 -0.79 -14.34
CA SER A 16 10.70 -0.28 -14.29
C SER A 16 11.06 0.71 -15.40
N GLY A 17 10.08 1.18 -16.20
CA GLY A 17 10.31 2.17 -17.25
C GLY A 17 10.13 3.62 -16.79
N PRO A 18 10.76 4.61 -17.46
CA PRO A 18 10.55 6.02 -17.15
C PRO A 18 9.07 6.38 -17.35
N LYS A 19 8.42 6.81 -16.26
CA LYS A 19 7.00 7.16 -16.30
C LYS A 19 6.81 8.44 -17.11
N LYS A 20 5.94 8.38 -18.13
CA LYS A 20 5.48 9.57 -18.85
C LYS A 20 4.83 10.52 -17.86
N LYS A 21 5.45 11.67 -17.61
CA LYS A 21 4.89 12.74 -16.77
C LYS A 21 3.90 13.55 -17.61
N LYS A 22 2.73 13.83 -17.06
CA LYS A 22 1.74 14.71 -17.68
C LYS A 22 1.59 15.94 -16.81
N ALA A 23 1.65 17.13 -17.42
CA ALA A 23 1.31 18.36 -16.73
C ALA A 23 -0.19 18.36 -16.40
N VAL A 24 -0.52 18.78 -15.17
CA VAL A 24 -1.89 18.86 -14.68
C VAL A 24 -2.10 20.27 -14.14
N ASN A 25 -3.21 20.89 -14.52
CA ASN A 25 -3.64 22.15 -13.92
C ASN A 25 -4.45 21.82 -12.66
N LEU A 26 -4.07 22.41 -11.52
CA LEU A 26 -4.77 22.23 -10.25
C LEU A 26 -4.98 23.59 -9.57
N THR A 27 -6.06 23.69 -8.82
CA THR A 27 -6.37 24.85 -7.99
C THR A 27 -5.94 24.54 -6.56
N ILE A 28 -5.15 25.44 -5.98
CA ILE A 28 -4.64 25.35 -4.60
C ILE A 28 -4.75 26.71 -3.94
N ASP A 29 -4.69 26.70 -2.62
CA ASP A 29 -4.64 27.91 -1.82
C ASP A 29 -3.45 28.79 -2.24
N ALA A 30 -3.73 30.09 -2.40
CA ALA A 30 -2.77 31.03 -2.95
C ALA A 30 -1.67 31.39 -1.94
N GLU A 31 -2.01 31.46 -0.65
CA GLU A 31 -1.06 31.74 0.42
C GLU A 31 -0.10 30.57 0.60
N LEU A 32 -0.64 29.35 0.65
CA LEU A 32 0.15 28.11 0.71
C LEU A 32 1.08 27.96 -0.50
N LEU A 33 0.62 28.34 -1.70
CA LEU A 33 1.46 28.33 -2.90
C LEU A 33 2.60 29.36 -2.79
N ALA A 34 2.30 30.56 -2.28
CA ALA A 34 3.30 31.60 -2.08
C ALA A 34 4.37 31.15 -1.07
N GLU A 35 3.95 30.57 0.05
CA GLU A 35 4.85 29.99 1.05
C GLU A 35 5.73 28.87 0.47
N ALA A 36 5.12 27.92 -0.25
CA ALA A 36 5.85 26.81 -0.86
C ALA A 36 6.89 27.29 -1.87
N ARG A 37 6.57 28.33 -2.66
CA ARG A 37 7.50 28.96 -3.60
C ARG A 37 8.61 29.73 -2.89
N ALA A 38 8.29 30.49 -1.85
CA ALA A 38 9.28 31.21 -1.05
C ALA A 38 10.28 30.24 -0.40
N ALA A 39 9.81 29.06 0.02
CA ALA A 39 10.65 27.98 0.55
C ALA A 39 11.45 27.21 -0.54
N GLY A 40 11.30 27.53 -1.82
CA GLY A 40 12.00 26.85 -2.91
C GLY A 40 11.51 25.41 -3.16
N THR A 41 10.28 25.10 -2.78
CA THR A 41 9.75 23.73 -2.83
C THR A 41 9.52 23.26 -4.27
N ASN A 42 9.96 22.06 -4.60
CA ASN A 42 9.60 21.41 -5.86
C ASN A 42 8.17 20.83 -5.77
N LEU A 43 7.18 21.64 -6.11
CA LEU A 43 5.76 21.28 -6.03
C LEU A 43 5.43 19.97 -6.75
N SER A 44 6.01 19.73 -7.92
CA SER A 44 5.80 18.50 -8.68
C SER A 44 6.23 17.27 -7.89
N ASN A 45 7.37 17.34 -7.20
CA ASN A 45 7.87 16.23 -6.39
C ASN A 45 7.03 16.01 -5.12
N VAL A 46 6.62 17.09 -4.46
CA VAL A 46 5.73 17.02 -3.28
C VAL A 46 4.40 16.40 -3.65
N LEU A 47 3.76 16.88 -4.71
CA LEU A 47 2.50 16.34 -5.21
C LEU A 47 2.63 14.86 -5.59
N GLU A 48 3.68 14.50 -6.32
CA GLU A 48 3.91 13.11 -6.73
C GLU A 48 4.10 12.18 -5.51
N THR A 49 4.79 12.65 -4.48
CA THR A 49 5.02 11.88 -3.24
C THR A 49 3.73 11.72 -2.44
N ALA A 50 3.01 12.81 -2.18
CA ALA A 50 1.74 12.80 -1.46
C ALA A 50 0.70 11.89 -2.16
N LEU A 51 0.59 11.98 -3.49
CA LEU A 51 -0.30 11.12 -4.26
C LEU A 51 0.08 9.65 -4.18
N LYS A 52 1.38 9.31 -4.24
CA LYS A 52 1.83 7.92 -4.08
C LYS A 52 1.46 7.38 -2.71
N GLU A 53 1.65 8.17 -1.66
CA GLU A 53 1.33 7.77 -0.29
C GLU A 53 -0.16 7.57 -0.09
N GLN A 54 -0.98 8.53 -0.54
CA GLN A 54 -2.44 8.42 -0.47
C GLN A 54 -2.96 7.21 -1.25
N LEU A 55 -2.50 7.00 -2.49
CA LEU A 55 -2.89 5.84 -3.29
C LEU A 55 -2.42 4.52 -2.68
N LYS A 56 -1.23 4.51 -2.07
CA LYS A 56 -0.74 3.35 -1.34
C LYS A 56 -1.72 3.04 -0.21
N GLN A 57 -2.01 4.01 0.66
CA GLN A 57 -2.94 3.81 1.79
C GLN A 57 -4.31 3.30 1.33
N GLN A 58 -4.91 3.92 0.31
CA GLN A 58 -6.19 3.45 -0.24
C GLN A 58 -6.13 2.00 -0.75
N ARG A 59 -5.05 1.61 -1.43
CA ARG A 59 -4.85 0.22 -1.88
C ARG A 59 -4.71 -0.73 -0.71
N TRP A 60 -4.01 -0.33 0.36
CA TRP A 60 -3.90 -1.14 1.57
C TRP A 60 -5.23 -1.33 2.26
N GLN A 61 -6.03 -0.26 2.40
CA GLN A 61 -7.36 -0.36 3.00
C GLN A 61 -8.25 -1.31 2.20
N LYS A 62 -8.32 -1.10 0.88
CA LYS A 62 -9.08 -1.97 -0.01
C LYS A 62 -8.62 -3.43 0.06
N TRP A 63 -7.31 -3.67 0.11
CA TRP A 63 -6.78 -5.01 0.28
C TRP A 63 -7.18 -5.63 1.63
N ARG A 64 -7.16 -4.86 2.72
CA ARG A 64 -7.61 -5.34 4.04
C ARG A 64 -9.09 -5.70 4.04
N GLU A 65 -9.93 -4.88 3.41
CA GLU A 65 -11.36 -5.15 3.27
C GLU A 65 -11.58 -6.45 2.48
N ASP A 66 -10.95 -6.56 1.30
CA ASP A 66 -11.06 -7.74 0.42
C ASP A 66 -10.53 -9.04 1.07
N ASN A 67 -9.56 -8.94 1.99
CA ASN A 67 -8.92 -10.10 2.61
C ASN A 67 -9.35 -10.34 4.06
N SER A 68 -10.27 -9.53 4.59
CA SER A 68 -10.75 -9.60 5.97
C SER A 68 -11.14 -11.02 6.39
N ALA A 69 -12.01 -11.68 5.62
CA ALA A 69 -12.44 -13.05 5.88
C ALA A 69 -11.29 -14.07 5.84
N ALA A 70 -10.31 -13.90 4.95
CA ALA A 70 -9.16 -14.80 4.87
C ALA A 70 -8.20 -14.61 6.05
N ILE A 71 -8.03 -13.35 6.50
CA ILE A 71 -7.23 -12.99 7.67
C ILE A 71 -7.90 -13.56 8.92
N GLU A 72 -9.21 -13.39 9.09
CA GLU A 72 -9.97 -13.93 10.22
C GLU A 72 -9.90 -15.46 10.26
N ALA A 73 -10.10 -16.14 9.13
CA ALA A 73 -9.98 -17.60 9.06
C ALA A 73 -8.57 -18.08 9.43
N SER A 74 -7.52 -17.37 9.00
CA SER A 74 -6.14 -17.69 9.38
C SER A 74 -5.87 -17.42 10.86
N ASN A 75 -6.43 -16.34 11.43
CA ASN A 75 -6.28 -16.03 12.85
C ASN A 75 -6.96 -17.09 13.71
N ALA A 76 -8.20 -17.48 13.37
CA ALA A 76 -8.92 -18.55 14.06
C ALA A 76 -8.19 -19.90 13.98
N GLN A 77 -7.52 -20.18 12.85
CA GLN A 77 -6.68 -21.38 12.72
C GLN A 77 -5.46 -21.31 13.65
N LEU A 78 -4.77 -20.17 13.71
CA LEU A 78 -3.62 -19.98 14.60
C LEU A 78 -4.01 -20.07 16.08
N GLU A 79 -5.18 -19.57 16.47
CA GLU A 79 -5.69 -19.69 17.84
C GLU A 79 -6.01 -21.14 18.22
N ARG A 80 -6.57 -21.91 17.28
CA ARG A 80 -6.94 -23.31 17.52
C ARG A 80 -5.74 -24.24 17.49
N ASP A 81 -4.93 -24.16 16.45
CA ASP A 81 -3.90 -25.16 16.14
C ASP A 81 -2.50 -24.70 16.59
N GLY A 82 -2.37 -23.41 16.96
CA GLY A 82 -1.08 -22.78 17.18
C GLY A 82 -0.33 -22.51 15.86
N PRO A 83 0.81 -21.81 15.93
CA PRO A 83 1.69 -21.69 14.78
C PRO A 83 2.30 -23.05 14.45
N TRP A 84 2.36 -23.36 13.15
CA TRP A 84 2.92 -24.61 12.61
C TRP A 84 4.41 -24.82 12.95
N PHE A 85 5.12 -23.74 13.27
CA PHE A 85 6.49 -23.77 13.76
C PHE A 85 6.57 -22.97 15.05
N GLN A 86 7.05 -23.61 16.11
CA GLN A 86 7.28 -22.98 17.40
C GLN A 86 8.78 -22.88 17.64
N PRO A 87 9.37 -21.70 17.40
CA PRO A 87 10.79 -21.50 17.67
C PRO A 87 11.09 -21.55 19.16
N ASP A 88 12.34 -21.86 19.49
CA ASP A 88 12.88 -21.88 20.85
C ASP A 88 12.77 -20.52 21.56
N TRP A 89 12.91 -19.39 20.85
CA TRP A 89 12.73 -18.04 21.40
C TRP A 89 11.27 -17.67 21.75
N LEU A 90 10.29 -18.52 21.43
CA LEU A 90 8.88 -18.36 21.83
C LEU A 90 8.57 -19.05 23.17
N ARG A 91 9.48 -19.90 23.67
CA ARG A 91 9.37 -20.58 24.97
C ARG A 91 10.17 -19.77 26.00
N LYS A 92 9.50 -19.01 26.85
CA LYS A 92 10.08 -18.46 28.08
C LYS A 92 9.67 -19.30 29.28
#